data_AF-A0A374VPT9-F1
#
_entry.id   AF-A0A374VPT9-F1
#
_cell.length_a   1.000
_cell.length_b   1.000
_cell.length_c   1.000
_cell.angle_alpha   90.00
_cell.angle_beta   90.00
_cell.angle_gamma   90.00
#
_symmetry.space_group_name_H-M   'P 1'
#
loop_
_entity.id
_entity.type
_entity.pdbx_description
1 polymer ?
#
loop_
_entity_poly.entity_id
_entity_poly.type
_entity_poly.pdbx_seq_one_letter_code
_entity_poly.pdbx_strand_id
1 'polypeptide(L)'
;MAAGYAGCGSSGGDASKKEDSDKEDAVIPYDSDFTIGVDKIAEAMGAGWNVGNQLEANSGGKVNETVWGNPEITQELISAVADAGFTTVRVPVSYLDRIDDANGYQVDSAWLDRVEEVVQYCYNEGLYVIINMHGDGYNSIDGGWFLVNGEDQDMIREKYEAVWKQIAERFAKYDEHLIFESMNEESDGTYDGDPNKEYYANLNQYNQIFVDTVRGTGEKNTHRWLLVPGWNTNIEYTIGDYGFEMPTDEKCSAGESRMMVSVHYYDPWDYCGTEDLKTILWGEYGDNLIEVNGFPKMNKAKWGDESYLDDLFSRMQEKFVKNDIPVIIGEYGCIDKSSAYADFAGQIQGNRAYWDGYVAGKAASMGMIPVYWDNGFNGVYGFGLFDRNTYEQTQPEIISTILKAVKNKDPKAGLDTVVENKAEKTDEAHAYIGIQTEVYTFRNTCSDAKYGKDTDYFNTLIKWGEDDQIIDTGAKFTDATISADGTYTVSVDGYDFSSDSSKLNMLFVSTDFAFNNKLKVSDVVVKCDDQEIPIDKPLVMADDQGNFYMELVNIYNTDLAALDYTMPKNGFSVTFTIEGMDSVLAA
;
A
#
# COMPACT_ATOMS: atom_id res chain seq x y z
N MET A 1 -70.69 16.15 -44.84
CA MET A 1 -69.64 15.87 -43.82
C MET A 1 -69.15 17.24 -43.36
N ALA A 2 -69.85 18.02 -42.51
CA ALA A 2 -70.06 17.84 -41.06
C ALA A 2 -68.76 17.40 -40.36
N ALA A 3 -68.06 18.19 -39.53
CA ALA A 3 -68.30 19.48 -38.84
C ALA A 3 -66.93 20.23 -38.75
N GLY A 4 -66.81 21.56 -38.73
CA GLY A 4 -67.19 22.51 -37.66
C GLY A 4 -66.24 22.37 -36.46
N TYR A 5 -65.38 23.31 -36.08
CA TYR A 5 -65.70 24.65 -35.56
C TYR A 5 -64.46 25.58 -35.52
N ALA A 6 -64.71 26.89 -35.53
CA ALA A 6 -63.77 27.99 -35.32
C ALA A 6 -63.84 28.54 -33.88
N GLY A 7 -62.81 29.27 -33.42
CA GLY A 7 -63.03 30.42 -32.52
C GLY A 7 -62.08 30.63 -31.33
N CYS A 8 -61.19 31.62 -31.49
CA CYS A 8 -60.80 32.70 -30.55
C CYS A 8 -60.35 32.42 -29.09
N GLY A 9 -59.08 32.75 -28.80
CA GLY A 9 -58.72 34.04 -28.20
C GLY A 9 -58.67 34.22 -26.66
N SER A 10 -57.47 34.61 -26.20
CA SER A 10 -57.13 35.62 -25.16
C SER A 10 -56.37 35.16 -23.91
N SER A 11 -55.12 35.66 -23.83
CA SER A 11 -54.45 36.35 -22.73
C SER A 11 -54.33 35.72 -21.33
N GLY A 12 -53.10 35.80 -20.80
CA GLY A 12 -52.83 35.93 -19.36
C GLY A 12 -51.83 34.90 -18.88
N GLY A 13 -50.60 35.33 -18.60
CA GLY A 13 -49.55 34.47 -18.08
C GLY A 13 -49.83 33.98 -16.66
N ASP A 14 -49.12 32.93 -16.26
CA ASP A 14 -48.55 32.89 -14.93
C ASP A 14 -47.38 31.89 -14.89
N ALA A 15 -46.43 32.18 -14.01
CA ALA A 15 -45.22 31.42 -13.80
C ALA A 15 -45.53 29.95 -13.47
N SER A 16 -45.01 29.02 -14.27
CA SER A 16 -45.03 27.60 -13.95
C SER A 16 -44.09 27.36 -12.77
N LYS A 17 -44.68 27.20 -11.58
CA LYS A 17 -44.11 26.38 -10.50
C LYS A 17 -43.58 25.09 -11.13
N LYS A 18 -42.28 24.84 -11.00
CA LYS A 18 -41.74 23.49 -11.15
C LYS A 18 -42.24 22.70 -9.92
N GLU A 19 -43.05 21.70 -10.18
CA GLU A 19 -43.36 20.65 -9.24
C GLU A 19 -42.06 19.95 -8.85
N ASP A 20 -41.82 19.86 -7.54
CA ASP A 20 -40.88 18.89 -6.96
C ASP A 20 -41.29 17.51 -7.45
N SER A 21 -40.40 16.83 -8.16
CA SER A 21 -40.54 15.40 -8.39
C SER A 21 -40.27 14.71 -7.07
N ASP A 22 -41.30 14.08 -6.50
CA ASP A 22 -41.17 13.08 -5.44
C ASP A 22 -40.11 12.05 -5.87
N LYS A 23 -38.88 12.16 -5.36
CA LYS A 23 -37.92 11.06 -5.36
C LYS A 23 -38.53 9.99 -4.44
N GLU A 24 -38.80 8.80 -4.97
CA GLU A 24 -39.12 7.64 -4.14
C GLU A 24 -38.00 7.50 -3.09
N ASP A 25 -38.36 7.46 -1.79
CA ASP A 25 -37.42 7.22 -0.69
C ASP A 25 -36.56 5.99 -1.06
N ALA A 26 -35.24 6.10 -0.95
CA ALA A 26 -34.34 4.99 -1.19
C ALA A 26 -34.75 3.79 -0.31
N VAL A 27 -34.86 2.61 -0.91
CA VAL A 27 -35.14 1.38 -0.15
C VAL A 27 -33.87 1.04 0.62
N ILE A 28 -33.87 1.23 1.93
CA ILE A 28 -32.76 0.85 2.82
C ILE A 28 -32.91 -0.66 3.09
N PRO A 29 -32.02 -1.53 2.55
CA PRO A 29 -32.22 -2.99 2.60
C PRO A 29 -31.94 -3.58 3.99
N TYR A 30 -31.18 -2.87 4.83
CA TYR A 30 -30.88 -3.25 6.20
C TYR A 30 -31.49 -2.22 7.17
N ASP A 31 -32.49 -2.68 7.91
CA ASP A 31 -33.20 -1.91 8.94
C ASP A 31 -33.21 -2.73 10.23
N SER A 32 -32.07 -2.70 10.94
CA SER A 32 -31.91 -3.37 12.23
C SER A 32 -32.40 -2.52 13.41
N ASP A 33 -32.84 -3.19 14.47
CA ASP A 33 -33.23 -2.57 15.74
C ASP A 33 -32.03 -2.27 16.66
N PHE A 34 -30.84 -1.98 16.12
CA PHE A 34 -29.61 -1.66 16.90
C PHE A 34 -29.20 -2.78 17.88
N THR A 35 -29.11 -4.01 17.38
CA THR A 35 -28.98 -5.21 18.23
C THR A 35 -27.53 -5.63 18.50
N ILE A 36 -26.56 -5.09 17.76
CA ILE A 36 -25.15 -5.41 17.97
C ILE A 36 -24.62 -4.55 19.11
N GLY A 37 -24.30 -5.22 20.22
CA GLY A 37 -23.72 -4.58 21.41
C GLY A 37 -22.21 -4.40 21.32
N VAL A 38 -21.66 -3.71 22.32
CA VAL A 38 -20.22 -3.40 22.43
C VAL A 38 -19.31 -4.63 22.33
N ASP A 39 -19.76 -5.78 22.84
CA ASP A 39 -19.00 -7.04 22.85
C ASP A 39 -18.97 -7.75 21.49
N LYS A 40 -19.82 -7.33 20.55
CA LYS A 40 -19.99 -7.95 19.22
C LYS A 40 -19.62 -7.05 18.06
N ILE A 41 -19.53 -5.74 18.26
CA ILE A 41 -19.31 -4.80 17.17
C ILE A 41 -17.99 -5.05 16.43
N ALA A 42 -16.91 -5.39 17.14
CA ALA A 42 -15.64 -5.70 16.49
C ALA A 42 -15.68 -6.95 15.61
N GLU A 43 -16.44 -7.98 16.02
CA GLU A 43 -16.64 -9.19 15.22
C GLU A 43 -17.55 -8.93 14.02
N ALA A 44 -18.57 -8.08 14.19
CA ALA A 44 -19.52 -7.72 13.13
C ALA A 44 -18.87 -6.85 12.03
N MET A 45 -18.04 -5.88 12.42
CA MET A 45 -17.34 -4.98 11.49
C MET A 45 -16.15 -5.66 10.79
N GLY A 46 -15.50 -6.62 11.44
CA GLY A 46 -14.44 -7.45 10.84
C GLY A 46 -13.27 -6.64 10.26
N ALA A 47 -12.82 -7.02 9.06
CA ALA A 47 -11.78 -6.29 8.34
C ALA A 47 -12.42 -5.16 7.52
N GLY A 48 -11.85 -3.96 7.60
CA GLY A 48 -12.32 -2.79 6.87
C GLY A 48 -11.39 -2.34 5.74
N TRP A 49 -11.93 -1.53 4.83
CA TRP A 49 -11.24 -0.92 3.70
C TRP A 49 -11.67 0.55 3.53
N ASN A 50 -10.75 1.46 3.24
CA ASN A 50 -11.05 2.87 2.98
C ASN A 50 -11.24 3.12 1.48
N VAL A 51 -12.27 3.88 1.12
CA VAL A 51 -12.43 4.47 -0.22
C VAL A 51 -11.59 5.75 -0.34
N GLY A 52 -10.28 5.65 -0.11
CA GLY A 52 -9.38 6.81 -0.03
C GLY A 52 -9.14 7.49 -1.37
N ASN A 53 -8.76 8.76 -1.33
CA ASN A 53 -8.56 9.68 -2.45
C ASN A 53 -9.76 9.79 -3.43
N GLN A 54 -10.99 9.79 -2.90
CA GLN A 54 -12.21 10.03 -3.64
C GLN A 54 -13.06 11.15 -3.01
N LEU A 55 -14.09 10.89 -2.20
CA LEU A 55 -15.00 11.97 -1.75
C LEU A 55 -14.32 13.05 -0.88
N GLU A 56 -13.14 12.81 -0.34
CA GLU A 56 -12.29 13.80 0.32
C GLU A 56 -11.42 14.63 -0.64
N ALA A 57 -11.22 14.15 -1.86
CA ALA A 57 -10.29 14.71 -2.81
C ALA A 57 -10.69 16.14 -3.22
N ASN A 58 -9.70 17.03 -3.23
CA ASN A 58 -9.90 18.43 -3.53
C ASN A 58 -8.70 19.06 -4.27
N SER A 59 -8.94 20.16 -4.97
CA SER A 59 -7.87 20.97 -5.57
C SER A 59 -8.17 22.45 -5.39
N GLY A 60 -7.28 23.17 -4.68
CA GLY A 60 -7.50 24.57 -4.29
C GLY A 60 -8.77 24.76 -3.46
N GLY A 61 -9.06 23.81 -2.56
CA GLY A 61 -10.25 23.82 -1.70
C GLY A 61 -11.55 23.38 -2.37
N LYS A 62 -11.51 22.98 -3.64
CA LYS A 62 -12.69 22.54 -4.39
C LYS A 62 -12.83 21.03 -4.41
N VAL A 63 -13.91 20.51 -3.83
CA VAL A 63 -14.14 19.07 -3.70
C VAL A 63 -14.66 18.49 -5.01
N ASN A 64 -13.99 17.44 -5.48
CA ASN A 64 -14.42 16.62 -6.60
C ASN A 64 -13.77 15.24 -6.49
N GLU A 65 -14.58 14.19 -6.49
CA GLU A 65 -14.12 12.83 -6.21
C GLU A 65 -13.11 12.24 -7.20
N THR A 66 -12.94 12.87 -8.36
CA THR A 66 -12.03 12.43 -9.42
C THR A 66 -10.76 13.28 -9.52
N VAL A 67 -10.63 14.34 -8.71
CA VAL A 67 -9.59 15.36 -8.91
C VAL A 67 -8.18 14.85 -8.57
N TRP A 68 -8.06 13.78 -7.79
CA TRP A 68 -6.79 13.09 -7.51
C TRP A 68 -6.53 11.86 -8.39
N GLY A 69 -7.30 11.68 -9.47
CA GLY A 69 -7.01 10.72 -10.53
C GLY A 69 -7.77 9.39 -10.45
N ASN A 70 -8.50 9.14 -9.36
CA ASN A 70 -9.43 8.00 -9.27
C ASN A 70 -10.69 8.24 -10.12
N PRO A 71 -11.35 7.18 -10.63
CA PRO A 71 -12.68 7.31 -11.24
C PRO A 71 -13.74 7.66 -10.18
N GLU A 72 -14.98 7.92 -10.61
CA GLU A 72 -16.10 8.03 -9.66
C GLU A 72 -16.33 6.71 -8.92
N ILE A 73 -16.78 6.77 -7.67
CA ILE A 73 -17.16 5.58 -6.91
C ILE A 73 -18.38 4.93 -7.56
N THR A 74 -18.34 3.61 -7.75
CA THR A 74 -19.41 2.82 -8.38
C THR A 74 -19.86 1.69 -7.46
N GLN A 75 -21.08 1.16 -7.68
CA GLN A 75 -21.56 -0.02 -6.96
C GLN A 75 -20.60 -1.20 -7.18
N GLU A 76 -20.11 -1.38 -8.41
CA GLU A 76 -19.23 -2.48 -8.81
C GLU A 76 -17.92 -2.50 -8.00
N LEU A 77 -17.34 -1.33 -7.72
CA LEU A 77 -16.16 -1.23 -6.84
C LEU A 77 -16.49 -1.73 -5.43
N ILE A 78 -17.61 -1.28 -4.85
CA ILE A 78 -18.00 -1.67 -3.50
C ILE A 78 -18.37 -3.16 -3.43
N SER A 79 -19.04 -3.70 -4.45
CA SER A 79 -19.30 -5.14 -4.59
C SER A 79 -18.00 -5.93 -4.66
N ALA A 80 -16.98 -5.47 -5.40
CA ALA A 80 -15.70 -6.15 -5.47
C ALA A 80 -14.96 -6.18 -4.12
N VAL A 81 -15.07 -5.10 -3.33
CA VAL A 81 -14.53 -5.02 -1.96
C VAL A 81 -15.27 -5.98 -1.02
N ALA A 82 -16.61 -6.03 -1.09
CA ALA A 82 -17.42 -6.99 -0.33
C ALA A 82 -17.10 -8.45 -0.70
N ASP A 83 -17.05 -8.75 -2.01
CA ASP A 83 -16.74 -10.08 -2.56
C ASP A 83 -15.33 -10.55 -2.18
N ALA A 84 -14.39 -9.63 -2.02
CA ALA A 84 -13.05 -9.94 -1.51
C ALA A 84 -13.11 -10.45 -0.05
N GLY A 85 -14.11 -10.02 0.73
CA GLY A 85 -14.36 -10.47 2.11
C GLY A 85 -14.26 -9.38 3.16
N PHE A 86 -14.10 -8.11 2.77
CA PHE A 86 -14.20 -6.99 3.71
C PHE A 86 -15.66 -6.80 4.14
N THR A 87 -15.85 -6.39 5.40
CA THR A 87 -17.18 -6.24 6.03
C THR A 87 -17.47 -4.81 6.48
N THR A 88 -16.47 -3.92 6.38
CA THR A 88 -16.57 -2.50 6.67
C THR A 88 -15.95 -1.67 5.55
N VAL A 89 -16.59 -0.57 5.16
CA VAL A 89 -16.01 0.45 4.27
C VAL A 89 -15.99 1.80 4.98
N ARG A 90 -14.83 2.45 5.05
CA ARG A 90 -14.74 3.86 5.48
C ARG A 90 -14.71 4.75 4.24
N VAL A 91 -15.56 5.76 4.22
CA VAL A 91 -15.71 6.72 3.13
C VAL A 91 -15.29 8.10 3.67
N PRO A 92 -14.03 8.50 3.47
CA PRO A 92 -13.57 9.85 3.77
C PRO A 92 -14.36 10.89 2.96
N VAL A 93 -14.87 11.95 3.60
CA VAL A 93 -15.64 13.00 2.90
C VAL A 93 -15.12 14.38 3.28
N SER A 94 -14.84 15.21 2.28
CA SER A 94 -14.57 16.64 2.46
C SER A 94 -15.80 17.46 2.10
N TYR A 95 -16.06 18.54 2.83
CA TYR A 95 -17.18 19.43 2.55
C TYR A 95 -16.71 20.76 1.97
N LEU A 96 -15.69 21.42 2.54
CA LEU A 96 -14.98 22.58 1.98
C LEU A 96 -15.88 23.56 1.20
N ASP A 97 -15.67 23.70 -0.12
CA ASP A 97 -16.42 24.61 -1.02
C ASP A 97 -17.89 24.23 -1.24
N ARG A 98 -18.34 23.09 -0.69
CA ARG A 98 -19.74 22.66 -0.67
C ARG A 98 -20.53 23.24 0.49
N ILE A 99 -19.92 24.05 1.35
CA ILE A 99 -20.59 24.77 2.44
C ILE A 99 -20.82 26.23 2.03
N ASP A 100 -22.08 26.66 2.00
CA ASP A 100 -22.45 28.06 1.77
C ASP A 100 -22.40 28.86 3.08
N ASP A 101 -21.23 29.44 3.36
CA ASP A 101 -20.99 30.29 4.55
C ASP A 101 -21.96 31.49 4.62
N ALA A 102 -22.48 31.99 3.49
CA ALA A 102 -23.37 33.15 3.47
C ALA A 102 -24.83 32.79 3.77
N ASN A 103 -25.18 31.51 3.76
CA ASN A 103 -26.54 31.01 3.91
C ASN A 103 -26.68 30.03 5.09
N GLY A 104 -26.07 30.39 6.23
CA GLY A 104 -26.16 29.59 7.46
C GLY A 104 -25.46 28.24 7.36
N TYR A 105 -24.34 28.19 6.63
CA TYR A 105 -23.53 26.98 6.41
C TYR A 105 -24.30 25.85 5.72
N GLN A 106 -25.23 26.18 4.83
CA GLN A 106 -25.99 25.20 4.06
C GLN A 106 -25.02 24.34 3.24
N VAL A 107 -25.04 23.03 3.44
CA VAL A 107 -24.27 22.09 2.62
C VAL A 107 -25.01 21.88 1.30
N ASP A 108 -24.27 21.85 0.19
CA ASP A 108 -24.78 21.55 -1.14
C ASP A 108 -25.56 20.23 -1.14
N SER A 109 -26.86 20.31 -1.40
CA SER A 109 -27.74 19.14 -1.41
C SER A 109 -27.31 18.08 -2.42
N ALA A 110 -26.75 18.47 -3.57
CA ALA A 110 -26.29 17.52 -4.58
C ALA A 110 -25.01 16.78 -4.12
N TRP A 111 -24.21 17.42 -3.28
CA TRP A 111 -23.08 16.76 -2.64
C TRP A 111 -23.53 15.74 -1.60
N LEU A 112 -24.48 16.09 -0.74
CA LEU A 112 -25.07 15.13 0.20
C LEU A 112 -25.78 13.97 -0.50
N ASP A 113 -26.46 14.21 -1.62
CA ASP A 113 -27.06 13.14 -2.45
C ASP A 113 -25.97 12.16 -2.95
N ARG A 114 -24.80 12.67 -3.34
CA ARG A 114 -23.68 11.82 -3.80
C ARG A 114 -23.06 11.00 -2.67
N VAL A 115 -22.88 11.60 -1.48
CA VAL A 115 -22.41 10.87 -0.30
C VAL A 115 -23.40 9.77 0.08
N GLU A 116 -24.70 10.06 0.06
CA GLU A 116 -25.76 9.11 0.36
C GLU A 116 -25.82 7.95 -0.66
N GLU A 117 -25.57 8.23 -1.94
CA GLU A 117 -25.48 7.20 -2.97
C GLU A 117 -24.33 6.20 -2.69
N VAL A 118 -23.16 6.69 -2.29
CA VAL A 118 -22.02 5.81 -1.94
C VAL A 118 -22.28 5.02 -0.65
N VAL A 119 -22.90 5.64 0.36
CA VAL A 119 -23.39 4.93 1.56
C VAL A 119 -24.37 3.83 1.16
N GLN A 120 -25.28 4.11 0.23
CA GLN A 120 -26.24 3.13 -0.28
C GLN A 120 -25.55 1.96 -1.00
N TYR A 121 -24.45 2.19 -1.74
CA TYR A 121 -23.67 1.10 -2.33
C TYR A 121 -23.15 0.13 -1.27
N CYS A 122 -22.66 0.65 -0.15
CA CYS A 122 -22.19 -0.17 0.97
C CYS A 122 -23.34 -0.93 1.62
N TYR A 123 -24.49 -0.26 1.82
CA TYR A 123 -25.69 -0.89 2.35
C TYR A 123 -26.23 -1.99 1.43
N ASN A 124 -26.13 -1.87 0.10
CA ASN A 124 -26.58 -2.91 -0.81
C ASN A 124 -25.80 -4.23 -0.64
N GLU A 125 -24.56 -4.15 -0.15
CA GLU A 125 -23.68 -5.29 0.14
C GLU A 125 -23.71 -5.74 1.61
N GLY A 126 -24.53 -5.08 2.45
CA GLY A 126 -24.62 -5.39 3.89
C GLY A 126 -23.37 -5.02 4.68
N LEU A 127 -22.59 -4.06 4.19
CA LEU A 127 -21.37 -3.58 4.83
C LEU A 127 -21.69 -2.57 5.93
N TYR A 128 -20.87 -2.57 6.99
CA TYR A 128 -20.74 -1.39 7.84
C TYR A 128 -20.10 -0.26 7.04
N VAL A 129 -20.51 0.98 7.27
CA VAL A 129 -19.99 2.15 6.59
C VAL A 129 -19.69 3.26 7.58
N ILE A 130 -18.49 3.83 7.48
CA ILE A 130 -18.05 4.97 8.29
C ILE A 130 -17.97 6.19 7.37
N ILE A 131 -18.63 7.29 7.72
CA ILE A 131 -18.45 8.59 7.04
C ILE A 131 -17.98 9.63 8.05
N ASN A 132 -17.24 10.65 7.57
CA ASN A 132 -16.63 11.65 8.42
C ASN A 132 -16.64 13.06 7.80
N MET A 133 -15.87 13.94 8.44
CA MET A 133 -15.37 15.19 7.89
C MET A 133 -13.84 15.07 7.80
N HIS A 134 -13.29 15.14 6.58
CA HIS A 134 -11.92 14.69 6.31
C HIS A 134 -10.97 15.84 5.94
N GLY A 135 -11.07 16.40 4.73
CA GLY A 135 -10.16 17.44 4.25
C GLY A 135 -10.35 18.81 4.93
N ASP A 136 -11.44 18.99 5.66
CA ASP A 136 -11.86 20.27 6.21
C ASP A 136 -10.92 20.85 7.29
N GLY A 137 -10.17 20.01 8.00
CA GLY A 137 -9.30 20.41 9.11
C GLY A 137 -7.80 20.22 8.90
N TYR A 138 -7.37 19.91 7.67
CA TYR A 138 -5.94 19.92 7.36
C TYR A 138 -5.42 21.35 7.17
N ASN A 139 -4.39 21.70 7.93
CA ASN A 139 -3.65 22.97 7.80
C ASN A 139 -2.97 23.13 6.43
N SER A 140 -2.76 22.04 5.70
CA SER A 140 -2.11 22.00 4.38
C SER A 140 -3.09 22.15 3.21
N ILE A 141 -4.40 22.09 3.45
CA ILE A 141 -5.42 22.20 2.42
C ILE A 141 -5.87 23.65 2.27
N ASP A 142 -5.77 24.18 1.04
CA ASP A 142 -6.34 25.47 0.70
C ASP A 142 -7.85 25.47 1.01
N GLY A 143 -8.32 26.42 1.82
CA GLY A 143 -9.73 26.46 2.23
C GLY A 143 -10.10 25.58 3.44
N GLY A 144 -9.12 24.89 4.05
CA GLY A 144 -9.28 24.28 5.36
C GLY A 144 -9.76 25.32 6.38
N TRP A 145 -10.81 24.99 7.12
CA TRP A 145 -11.52 25.91 8.01
C TRP A 145 -11.73 25.33 9.41
N PHE A 146 -11.72 24.00 9.54
CA PHE A 146 -12.02 23.29 10.77
C PHE A 146 -10.75 23.06 11.60
N LEU A 147 -10.05 24.14 11.96
CA LEU A 147 -8.70 24.06 12.54
C LEU A 147 -8.70 24.27 14.05
N VAL A 148 -8.07 23.36 14.81
CA VAL A 148 -7.91 23.47 16.28
C VAL A 148 -7.07 24.66 16.73
N ASN A 149 -6.19 25.16 15.85
CA ASN A 149 -5.33 26.32 16.01
C ASN A 149 -5.87 27.57 15.28
N GLY A 150 -7.10 27.52 14.75
CA GLY A 150 -7.75 28.66 14.09
C GLY A 150 -8.06 29.81 15.06
N GLU A 151 -7.99 31.05 14.59
CA GLU A 151 -8.14 32.26 15.44
C GLU A 151 -9.56 32.43 16.00
N ASP A 152 -10.59 32.09 15.21
CA ASP A 152 -12.01 32.27 15.59
C ASP A 152 -12.68 30.92 15.89
N GLN A 153 -12.38 30.39 17.07
CA GLN A 153 -12.93 29.12 17.54
C GLN A 153 -14.45 29.15 17.72
N ASP A 154 -15.06 30.31 17.99
CA ASP A 154 -16.52 30.42 18.11
C ASP A 154 -17.19 30.20 16.75
N MET A 155 -16.68 30.85 15.70
CA MET A 155 -17.17 30.64 14.33
C MET A 155 -16.94 29.21 13.85
N ILE A 156 -15.79 28.61 14.12
CA ILE A 156 -15.48 27.23 13.72
C ILE A 156 -16.47 26.25 14.37
N ARG A 157 -16.74 26.41 15.68
CA ARG A 157 -17.72 25.58 16.41
C ARG A 157 -19.13 25.74 15.84
N GLU A 158 -19.56 26.96 15.55
CA GLU A 158 -20.88 27.24 14.96
C GLU A 158 -21.03 26.58 13.58
N LYS A 159 -20.01 26.71 12.72
CA LYS A 159 -19.99 26.08 11.39
C LYS A 159 -19.99 24.56 11.49
N TYR A 160 -19.18 24.00 12.39
CA TYR A 160 -19.09 22.56 12.63
C TYR A 160 -20.42 21.96 13.12
N GLU A 161 -21.08 22.60 14.10
CA GLU A 161 -22.42 22.21 14.56
C GLU A 161 -23.45 22.23 13.41
N ALA A 162 -23.47 23.32 12.63
CA ALA A 162 -24.43 23.50 11.54
C ALA A 162 -24.25 22.45 10.42
N VAL A 163 -23.01 22.11 10.07
CA VAL A 163 -22.71 21.11 9.04
C VAL A 163 -23.06 19.70 9.54
N TRP A 164 -22.63 19.32 10.75
CA TRP A 164 -22.96 18.00 11.30
C TRP A 164 -24.44 17.79 11.52
N LYS A 165 -25.19 18.84 11.87
CA LYS A 165 -26.65 18.75 11.98
C LYS A 165 -27.29 18.34 10.65
N GLN A 166 -26.88 18.94 9.54
CA GLN A 166 -27.41 18.61 8.21
C GLN A 166 -27.05 17.19 7.78
N ILE A 167 -25.81 16.75 8.05
CA ILE A 167 -25.38 15.37 7.80
C ILE A 167 -26.21 14.39 8.64
N ALA A 168 -26.32 14.65 9.95
CA ALA A 168 -27.08 13.78 10.86
C ALA A 168 -28.57 13.71 10.47
N GLU A 169 -29.21 14.83 10.13
CA GLU A 169 -30.60 14.85 9.67
C GLU A 169 -30.77 14.09 8.34
N ARG A 170 -29.84 14.23 7.40
CA ARG A 170 -29.86 13.50 6.13
C ARG A 170 -29.89 11.99 6.35
N PHE A 171 -29.03 11.51 7.24
CA PHE A 171 -28.80 10.08 7.46
C PHE A 171 -29.60 9.50 8.65
N ALA A 172 -30.57 10.23 9.20
CA ALA A 172 -31.29 9.86 10.42
C ALA A 172 -32.04 8.52 10.35
N LYS A 173 -32.44 8.08 9.14
CA LYS A 173 -33.14 6.81 8.89
C LYS A 173 -32.22 5.59 8.76
N TYR A 174 -30.92 5.76 8.64
CA TYR A 174 -29.96 4.65 8.49
C TYR A 174 -29.72 3.96 9.83
N ASP A 175 -29.59 2.64 9.81
CA ASP A 175 -29.46 1.80 11.01
C ASP A 175 -28.03 1.74 11.58
N GLU A 176 -27.74 0.72 12.39
CA GLU A 176 -26.45 0.56 13.08
C GLU A 176 -25.23 0.30 12.17
N HIS A 177 -25.45 0.02 10.88
CA HIS A 177 -24.36 -0.16 9.92
C HIS A 177 -23.68 1.16 9.56
N LEU A 178 -24.38 2.30 9.60
CA LEU A 178 -23.80 3.61 9.35
C LEU A 178 -23.26 4.22 10.65
N ILE A 179 -21.96 4.49 10.67
CA ILE A 179 -21.20 5.06 11.76
C ILE A 179 -20.77 6.46 11.34
N PHE A 180 -20.88 7.43 12.25
CA PHE A 180 -20.31 8.76 12.04
C PHE A 180 -19.01 8.89 12.81
N GLU A 181 -17.95 9.32 12.11
CA GLU A 181 -16.69 9.75 12.71
C GLU A 181 -16.62 11.27 12.73
N SER A 182 -16.36 11.86 13.89
CA SER A 182 -16.49 13.31 14.12
C SER A 182 -15.58 14.15 13.22
N MET A 183 -14.34 13.70 12.98
CA MET A 183 -13.31 14.42 12.25
C MET A 183 -12.14 13.49 11.90
N ASN A 184 -11.25 13.93 11.02
CA ASN A 184 -10.06 13.20 10.63
C ASN A 184 -8.79 13.96 11.01
N GLU A 185 -7.89 13.31 11.76
CA GLU A 185 -6.50 13.77 11.99
C GLU A 185 -6.30 15.24 12.42
N GLU A 186 -7.26 15.83 13.14
CA GLU A 186 -7.13 17.22 13.58
C GLU A 186 -5.88 17.46 14.43
N SER A 187 -5.10 18.46 14.03
CA SER A 187 -3.87 18.89 14.68
C SER A 187 -3.54 20.35 14.34
N ASP A 188 -2.47 20.88 14.90
CA ASP A 188 -1.96 22.22 14.55
C ASP A 188 -1.00 22.21 13.34
N GLY A 189 -0.93 21.09 12.61
CA GLY A 189 -0.05 20.92 11.46
C GLY A 189 1.41 20.65 11.85
N THR A 190 1.71 20.46 13.13
CA THR A 190 3.03 20.04 13.60
C THR A 190 3.04 18.55 13.95
N TYR A 191 4.04 17.83 13.43
CA TYR A 191 4.21 16.39 13.62
C TYR A 191 5.32 16.04 14.61
N ASP A 192 6.12 17.02 15.03
CA ASP A 192 7.21 16.87 15.99
C ASP A 192 6.85 17.53 17.32
N GLY A 193 6.86 16.75 18.40
CA GLY A 193 6.69 17.23 19.77
C GLY A 193 5.30 16.98 20.36
N ASP A 194 5.11 17.42 21.61
CA ASP A 194 3.85 17.18 22.31
C ASP A 194 2.74 18.11 21.80
N PRO A 195 1.48 17.63 21.71
CA PRO A 195 0.33 18.46 21.36
C PRO A 195 0.19 19.70 22.24
N ASN A 196 -0.21 20.81 21.63
CA ASN A 196 -0.60 21.99 22.39
C ASN A 196 -1.91 21.71 23.16
N LYS A 197 -1.87 21.77 24.49
CA LYS A 197 -3.02 21.48 25.35
C LYS A 197 -4.23 22.39 25.13
N GLU A 198 -4.02 23.65 24.75
CA GLU A 198 -5.12 24.58 24.44
C GLU A 198 -5.83 24.18 23.14
N TYR A 199 -5.06 23.81 22.12
CA TYR A 199 -5.62 23.34 20.84
C TYR A 199 -6.27 21.95 20.99
N TYR A 200 -5.70 21.07 21.82
CA TYR A 200 -6.35 19.80 22.16
C TYR A 200 -7.70 20.04 22.86
N ALA A 201 -7.79 21.04 23.75
CA ALA A 201 -9.07 21.37 24.38
C ALA A 201 -10.14 21.81 23.35
N ASN A 202 -9.75 22.46 22.23
CA ASN A 202 -10.66 22.73 21.13
C ASN A 202 -11.12 21.44 20.43
N LEU A 203 -10.21 20.51 20.16
CA LEU A 203 -10.54 19.19 19.61
C LEU A 203 -11.55 18.43 20.48
N ASN A 204 -11.36 18.40 21.81
CA ASN A 204 -12.31 17.78 22.73
C ASN A 204 -13.69 18.47 22.69
N GLN A 205 -13.73 19.80 22.58
CA GLN A 205 -14.99 20.54 22.42
C GLN A 205 -15.69 20.20 21.10
N TYR A 206 -14.93 20.03 20.01
CA TYR A 206 -15.49 19.59 18.74
C TYR A 206 -16.11 18.20 18.87
N ASN A 207 -15.42 17.24 19.49
CA ASN A 207 -15.98 15.91 19.78
C ASN A 207 -17.29 15.99 20.58
N GLN A 208 -17.36 16.87 21.59
CA GLN A 208 -18.60 17.05 22.37
C GLN A 208 -19.73 17.66 21.52
N ILE A 209 -19.43 18.71 20.74
CA ILE A 209 -20.41 19.34 19.83
C ILE A 209 -20.96 18.31 18.86
N PHE A 210 -20.11 17.49 18.27
CA PHE A 210 -20.51 16.42 17.37
C PHE A 210 -21.49 15.46 18.01
N VAL A 211 -21.17 14.91 19.19
CA VAL A 211 -22.04 13.96 19.90
C VAL A 211 -23.38 14.63 20.23
N ASP A 212 -23.36 15.83 20.81
CA ASP A 212 -24.58 16.54 21.19
C ASP A 212 -25.47 16.89 19.99
N THR A 213 -24.85 17.27 18.87
CA THR A 213 -25.52 17.61 17.62
C THR A 213 -26.17 16.39 17.01
N VAL A 214 -25.42 15.31 16.80
CA VAL A 214 -25.94 14.08 16.20
C VAL A 214 -27.07 13.51 17.05
N ARG A 215 -26.88 13.37 18.36
CA ARG A 215 -27.95 12.89 19.26
C ARG A 215 -29.16 13.82 19.28
N GLY A 216 -28.94 15.12 19.15
CA GLY A 216 -29.98 16.15 19.12
C GLY A 216 -30.95 16.04 17.93
N THR A 217 -30.55 15.38 16.84
CA THR A 217 -31.40 15.17 15.67
C THR A 217 -32.45 14.06 15.86
N GLY A 218 -32.32 13.22 16.89
CA GLY A 218 -33.32 12.19 17.21
C GLY A 218 -33.26 10.95 16.31
N GLU A 219 -34.41 10.30 16.12
CA GLU A 219 -34.56 9.06 15.34
C GLU A 219 -33.52 7.99 15.70
N LYS A 220 -32.88 7.36 14.69
CA LYS A 220 -31.86 6.34 14.92
C LYS A 220 -30.52 6.93 15.35
N ASN A 221 -30.33 8.25 15.19
CA ASN A 221 -29.11 8.91 15.66
C ASN A 221 -28.98 8.90 17.19
N THR A 222 -30.05 8.64 17.96
CA THR A 222 -29.94 8.42 19.41
C THR A 222 -29.35 7.05 19.79
N HIS A 223 -29.21 6.13 18.81
CA HIS A 223 -28.65 4.79 18.99
C HIS A 223 -27.39 4.55 18.15
N ARG A 224 -27.11 5.42 17.17
CA ARG A 224 -25.98 5.31 16.25
C ARG A 224 -24.64 5.25 16.97
N TRP A 225 -23.75 4.37 16.50
CA TRP A 225 -22.34 4.37 16.89
C TRP A 225 -21.66 5.67 16.43
N LEU A 226 -20.99 6.36 17.36
CA LEU A 226 -20.26 7.58 17.13
C LEU A 226 -18.78 7.37 17.42
N LEU A 227 -17.95 7.65 16.42
CA LEU A 227 -16.52 7.47 16.44
C LEU A 227 -15.84 8.83 16.66
N VAL A 228 -14.93 8.91 17.64
CA VAL A 228 -14.21 10.15 17.97
C VAL A 228 -12.70 9.93 18.00
N PRO A 229 -11.89 10.77 17.34
CA PRO A 229 -10.44 10.69 17.39
C PRO A 229 -9.86 11.54 18.52
N GLY A 230 -8.61 11.23 18.89
CA GLY A 230 -7.72 12.17 19.55
C GLY A 230 -6.86 12.96 18.54
N TRP A 231 -5.87 13.68 19.05
CA TRP A 231 -4.95 14.51 18.27
C TRP A 231 -4.25 13.75 17.15
N ASN A 232 -4.42 14.21 15.91
CA ASN A 232 -3.86 13.61 14.69
C ASN A 232 -4.17 12.10 14.56
N THR A 233 -5.24 11.60 15.19
CA THR A 233 -5.53 10.15 15.37
C THR A 233 -4.35 9.33 15.92
N ASN A 234 -3.36 9.99 16.52
CA ASN A 234 -2.15 9.36 17.00
C ASN A 234 -2.45 8.58 18.27
N ILE A 235 -2.02 7.31 18.30
CA ILE A 235 -2.33 6.41 19.42
C ILE A 235 -1.73 6.93 20.72
N GLU A 236 -0.44 7.32 20.75
CA GLU A 236 0.24 7.82 21.95
C GLU A 236 -0.44 9.08 22.51
N TYR A 237 -0.81 10.02 21.65
CA TYR A 237 -1.51 11.24 22.06
C TYR A 237 -2.97 11.01 22.48
N THR A 238 -3.54 9.86 22.14
CA THR A 238 -4.90 9.46 22.56
C THR A 238 -4.86 8.66 23.87
N ILE A 239 -3.89 7.78 24.06
CA ILE A 239 -3.77 6.95 25.26
C ILE A 239 -3.00 7.62 26.41
N GLY A 240 -2.05 8.51 26.11
CA GLY A 240 -1.21 9.19 27.08
C GLY A 240 -1.90 10.37 27.79
N ASP A 241 -1.11 11.13 28.56
CA ASP A 241 -1.53 12.33 29.30
C ASP A 241 -1.29 13.61 28.49
N TYR A 242 -1.87 13.64 27.28
CA TYR A 242 -1.69 14.73 26.32
C TYR A 242 -2.90 15.66 26.21
N GLY A 243 -4.08 15.21 26.63
CA GLY A 243 -5.28 16.02 26.66
C GLY A 243 -6.55 15.32 26.18
N PHE A 244 -6.48 14.10 25.66
CA PHE A 244 -7.67 13.38 25.19
C PHE A 244 -8.73 13.20 26.26
N GLU A 245 -9.96 13.61 25.96
CA GLU A 245 -11.15 13.37 26.78
C GLU A 245 -12.26 12.75 25.94
N MET A 246 -12.87 11.67 26.43
CA MET A 246 -14.08 11.13 25.83
C MET A 246 -15.25 12.10 26.06
N PRO A 247 -16.07 12.40 25.03
CA PRO A 247 -17.26 13.22 25.22
C PRO A 247 -18.29 12.49 26.08
N THR A 248 -19.19 13.25 26.70
CA THR A 248 -20.37 12.69 27.36
C THR A 248 -21.46 12.41 26.34
N ASP A 249 -22.18 11.29 26.50
CA ASP A 249 -23.23 10.84 25.60
C ASP A 249 -24.58 10.69 26.33
N GLU A 250 -25.04 11.78 26.96
CA GLU A 250 -26.22 11.78 27.84
C GLU A 250 -27.54 11.49 27.10
N LYS A 251 -27.57 11.72 25.79
CA LYS A 251 -28.75 11.56 24.94
C LYS A 251 -28.78 10.23 24.19
N CYS A 252 -27.80 9.34 24.41
CA CYS A 252 -27.87 7.97 23.92
C CYS A 252 -29.06 7.24 24.54
N SER A 253 -29.85 6.55 23.73
CA SER A 253 -31.01 5.76 24.16
C SER A 253 -30.83 4.25 23.97
N ALA A 254 -29.65 3.79 23.56
CA ALA A 254 -29.37 2.37 23.29
C ALA A 254 -29.21 1.49 24.53
N GLY A 255 -29.29 2.06 25.74
CA GLY A 255 -29.13 1.30 27.00
C GLY A 255 -27.68 0.92 27.34
N GLU A 256 -26.75 1.16 26.42
CA GLU A 256 -25.30 1.05 26.58
C GLU A 256 -24.61 2.22 25.86
N SER A 257 -23.31 2.41 26.13
CA SER A 257 -22.51 3.42 25.42
C SER A 257 -22.41 3.05 23.93
N ARG A 258 -22.63 4.03 23.05
CA ARG A 258 -22.45 3.90 21.60
C ARG A 258 -21.30 4.77 21.09
N MET A 259 -20.32 5.02 21.96
CA MET A 259 -19.10 5.77 21.64
C MET A 259 -17.94 4.84 21.31
N MET A 260 -17.15 5.20 20.30
CA MET A 260 -15.97 4.50 19.83
C MET A 260 -14.78 5.46 19.71
N VAL A 261 -13.55 4.94 19.72
CA VAL A 261 -12.32 5.72 19.54
C VAL A 261 -11.69 5.44 18.17
N SER A 262 -11.34 6.49 17.43
CA SER A 262 -10.60 6.42 16.16
C SER A 262 -9.12 6.69 16.37
N VAL A 263 -8.28 5.84 15.80
CA VAL A 263 -6.82 6.02 15.74
C VAL A 263 -6.30 5.53 14.40
N HIS A 264 -5.16 6.03 13.92
CA HIS A 264 -4.49 5.52 12.72
C HIS A 264 -3.12 4.92 13.07
N TYR A 265 -2.58 4.06 12.21
CA TYR A 265 -1.29 3.41 12.41
C TYR A 265 -0.49 3.23 11.12
N TYR A 266 0.64 3.95 11.03
CA TYR A 266 1.58 3.90 9.89
C TYR A 266 3.05 3.76 10.36
N ASP A 267 3.26 3.23 11.58
CA ASP A 267 4.60 3.09 12.12
C ASP A 267 5.26 1.76 11.67
N PRO A 268 6.57 1.78 11.37
CA PRO A 268 7.45 2.94 11.33
C PRO A 268 7.33 3.70 10.00
N TRP A 269 7.23 5.02 10.06
CA TRP A 269 6.95 5.87 8.88
C TRP A 269 7.98 5.75 7.74
N ASP A 270 9.25 5.45 8.05
CA ASP A 270 10.27 5.23 7.02
C ASP A 270 10.00 3.97 6.18
N TYR A 271 9.38 2.95 6.77
CA TYR A 271 8.90 1.78 6.05
C TYR A 271 7.57 2.07 5.33
N CYS A 272 6.57 2.61 6.04
CA CYS A 272 5.19 2.65 5.55
C CYS A 272 4.79 3.85 4.70
N GLY A 273 5.40 5.03 4.92
CA GLY A 273 4.95 6.27 4.28
C GLY A 273 6.03 7.08 3.56
N THR A 274 7.31 6.89 3.90
CA THR A 274 8.39 7.62 3.21
C THR A 274 8.58 7.09 1.79
N GLU A 275 8.32 7.95 0.79
CA GLU A 275 8.47 7.68 -0.65
C GLU A 275 9.95 7.58 -1.09
N ASP A 276 10.63 6.56 -0.58
CA ASP A 276 11.93 6.12 -1.07
C ASP A 276 12.01 4.59 -1.14
N LEU A 277 13.06 4.08 -1.78
CA LEU A 277 13.31 2.65 -1.95
C LEU A 277 14.41 2.14 -1.00
N LYS A 278 14.58 2.78 0.17
CA LYS A 278 15.66 2.44 1.12
C LYS A 278 15.15 1.51 2.21
N THR A 279 14.17 1.95 3.01
CA THR A 279 13.58 1.12 4.06
C THR A 279 12.44 0.29 3.45
N ILE A 280 12.74 -0.98 3.17
CA ILE A 280 11.87 -1.91 2.43
C ILE A 280 11.68 -3.25 3.15
N LEU A 281 12.26 -3.42 4.34
CA LEU A 281 12.11 -4.60 5.18
C LEU A 281 11.61 -4.23 6.58
N TRP A 282 10.73 -5.04 7.13
CA TRP A 282 10.18 -4.90 8.48
C TRP A 282 10.04 -6.25 9.19
N GLY A 283 10.23 -6.22 10.51
CA GLY A 283 9.91 -7.33 11.41
C GLY A 283 10.67 -8.64 11.15
N GLU A 284 10.09 -9.73 11.65
CA GLU A 284 10.57 -11.11 11.58
C GLU A 284 10.69 -11.59 10.12
N TYR A 285 9.74 -11.23 9.26
CA TYR A 285 9.82 -11.53 7.83
C TYR A 285 11.01 -10.83 7.18
N GLY A 286 11.28 -9.57 7.52
CA GLY A 286 12.43 -8.82 7.03
C GLY A 286 13.75 -9.41 7.51
N ASP A 287 13.81 -9.88 8.77
CA ASP A 287 14.96 -10.62 9.28
C ASP A 287 15.22 -11.91 8.50
N ASN A 288 14.16 -12.63 8.15
CA ASN A 288 14.27 -13.84 7.32
C ASN A 288 14.85 -13.51 5.94
N LEU A 289 14.39 -12.44 5.29
CA LEU A 289 14.93 -12.01 4.00
C LEU A 289 16.41 -11.60 4.07
N ILE A 290 16.85 -11.00 5.18
CA ILE A 290 18.27 -10.71 5.41
C ILE A 290 19.08 -12.01 5.53
N GLU A 291 18.59 -12.97 6.31
CA GLU A 291 19.29 -14.23 6.58
C GLU A 291 19.35 -15.15 5.35
N VAL A 292 18.23 -15.29 4.64
CA VAL A 292 18.03 -16.26 3.56
C VAL A 292 18.39 -15.67 2.21
N ASN A 293 18.02 -14.42 1.94
CA ASN A 293 18.19 -13.77 0.65
C ASN A 293 19.32 -12.75 0.62
N GLY A 294 20.01 -12.51 1.74
CA GLY A 294 21.20 -11.65 1.79
C GLY A 294 20.91 -10.16 1.65
N PHE A 295 19.68 -9.72 1.91
CA PHE A 295 19.34 -8.29 1.87
C PHE A 295 20.26 -7.46 2.80
N PRO A 296 20.67 -6.25 2.39
CA PRO A 296 21.44 -5.38 3.26
C PRO A 296 20.66 -5.02 4.52
N LYS A 297 21.25 -5.17 5.70
CA LYS A 297 20.62 -4.82 6.99
C LYS A 297 20.13 -3.38 7.08
N MET A 298 20.71 -2.49 6.28
CA MET A 298 20.30 -1.09 6.20
C MET A 298 18.93 -0.88 5.53
N ASN A 299 18.41 -1.88 4.82
CA ASN A 299 17.08 -1.87 4.24
C ASN A 299 15.97 -2.18 5.26
N LYS A 300 16.32 -2.63 6.47
CA LYS A 300 15.36 -2.88 7.56
C LYS A 300 15.05 -1.62 8.34
N ALA A 301 13.77 -1.43 8.65
CA ALA A 301 13.32 -0.42 9.60
C ALA A 301 14.06 -0.56 10.93
N LYS A 302 14.45 0.58 11.52
CA LYS A 302 15.29 0.62 12.72
C LYS A 302 14.51 0.62 14.03
N TRP A 303 13.20 0.81 13.95
CA TRP A 303 12.26 0.94 15.06
C TRP A 303 10.88 0.48 14.59
N GLY A 304 9.89 0.47 15.48
CA GLY A 304 8.51 0.16 15.12
C GLY A 304 8.26 -1.30 14.76
N ASP A 305 9.06 -2.24 15.30
CA ASP A 305 8.87 -3.67 15.08
C ASP A 305 7.62 -4.22 15.80
N GLU A 306 7.43 -5.54 15.74
CA GLU A 306 6.31 -6.24 16.37
C GLU A 306 6.16 -5.90 17.86
N SER A 307 7.27 -5.72 18.58
CA SER A 307 7.24 -5.45 20.02
C SER A 307 6.73 -4.05 20.32
N TYR A 308 7.05 -3.08 19.48
CA TYR A 308 6.55 -1.71 19.57
C TYR A 308 5.04 -1.66 19.31
N LEU A 309 4.59 -2.28 18.22
CA LEU A 309 3.17 -2.39 17.87
C LEU A 309 2.40 -3.10 19.00
N ASP A 310 2.92 -4.22 19.49
CA ASP A 310 2.31 -5.02 20.55
C ASP A 310 2.11 -4.22 21.85
N ASP A 311 3.10 -3.42 22.26
CA ASP A 311 2.99 -2.54 23.44
C ASP A 311 1.90 -1.48 23.25
N LEU A 312 1.95 -0.79 22.11
CA LEU A 312 1.05 0.30 21.79
C LEU A 312 -0.42 -0.17 21.74
N PHE A 313 -0.66 -1.31 21.08
CA PHE A 313 -1.99 -1.90 20.97
C PHE A 313 -2.47 -2.49 22.30
N SER A 314 -1.56 -3.03 23.13
CA SER A 314 -1.91 -3.47 24.49
C SER A 314 -2.40 -2.30 25.34
N ARG A 315 -1.73 -1.14 25.26
CA ARG A 315 -2.13 0.05 26.02
C ARG A 315 -3.47 0.62 25.54
N MET A 316 -3.76 0.56 24.24
CA MET A 316 -5.10 0.88 23.72
C MET A 316 -6.17 -0.07 24.26
N GLN A 317 -5.90 -1.38 24.25
CA GLN A 317 -6.83 -2.38 24.78
C GLN A 317 -7.13 -2.14 26.26
N GLU A 318 -6.11 -1.88 27.08
CA GLU A 318 -6.28 -1.60 28.51
C GLU A 318 -7.06 -0.30 28.77
N LYS A 319 -6.82 0.74 27.96
CA LYS A 319 -7.48 2.04 28.16
C LYS A 319 -8.93 2.04 27.69
N PHE A 320 -9.22 1.43 26.54
CA PHE A 320 -10.53 1.57 25.89
C PHE A 320 -11.30 0.26 25.83
N VAL A 321 -10.77 -0.76 25.15
CA VAL A 321 -11.53 -2.00 24.87
C VAL A 321 -11.99 -2.70 26.15
N LYS A 322 -11.13 -2.80 27.17
CA LYS A 322 -11.49 -3.40 28.47
C LYS A 322 -12.44 -2.55 29.32
N ASN A 323 -12.67 -1.30 28.93
CA ASN A 323 -13.63 -0.39 29.55
C ASN A 323 -14.86 -0.19 28.65
N ASP A 324 -15.16 -1.18 27.80
CA ASP A 324 -16.34 -1.21 26.91
C ASP A 324 -16.40 0.01 25.96
N ILE A 325 -15.25 0.44 25.46
CA ILE A 325 -15.11 1.45 24.41
C ILE A 325 -14.43 0.79 23.20
N PRO A 326 -15.16 0.50 22.11
CA PRO A 326 -14.57 -0.06 20.90
C PRO A 326 -13.53 0.89 20.31
N VAL A 327 -12.48 0.31 19.72
CA VAL A 327 -11.42 1.04 19.03
C VAL A 327 -11.39 0.63 17.57
N ILE A 328 -11.42 1.61 16.68
CA ILE A 328 -11.24 1.42 15.25
C ILE A 328 -9.86 1.98 14.89
N ILE A 329 -9.03 1.14 14.29
CA ILE A 329 -7.83 1.59 13.58
C ILE A 329 -8.32 2.07 12.20
N GLY A 330 -8.74 3.34 12.13
CA GLY A 330 -9.47 3.93 11.00
C GLY A 330 -8.67 3.92 9.70
N GLU A 331 -7.34 3.94 9.82
CA GLU A 331 -6.41 3.81 8.72
C GLU A 331 -5.14 3.06 9.17
N TYR A 332 -4.67 2.15 8.32
CA TYR A 332 -3.34 1.58 8.36
C TYR A 332 -2.95 1.09 6.96
N GLY A 333 -1.66 1.00 6.70
CA GLY A 333 -1.12 0.41 5.47
C GLY A 333 0.35 0.76 5.31
N CYS A 334 1.04 0.12 4.36
CA CYS A 334 2.34 0.58 3.89
C CYS A 334 2.34 0.68 2.36
N ILE A 335 3.04 1.67 1.84
CA ILE A 335 3.15 1.93 0.40
C ILE A 335 3.93 0.85 -0.35
N ASP A 336 3.66 0.68 -1.64
CA ASP A 336 4.40 -0.24 -2.50
C ASP A 336 5.86 0.22 -2.71
N LYS A 337 6.82 -0.64 -2.36
CA LYS A 337 8.25 -0.43 -2.62
C LYS A 337 8.89 -1.61 -3.35
N SER A 338 8.08 -2.47 -3.97
CA SER A 338 8.51 -3.71 -4.62
C SER A 338 9.50 -3.49 -5.77
N SER A 339 9.49 -2.30 -6.37
CA SER A 339 10.45 -1.89 -7.39
C SER A 339 11.86 -1.60 -6.86
N ALA A 340 12.10 -1.65 -5.55
CA ALA A 340 13.42 -1.40 -4.96
C ALA A 340 14.45 -2.44 -5.41
N TYR A 341 14.02 -3.69 -5.59
CA TYR A 341 14.81 -4.78 -6.15
C TYR A 341 13.91 -5.62 -7.05
N ALA A 342 14.02 -5.46 -8.37
CA ALA A 342 13.13 -6.10 -9.33
C ALA A 342 13.03 -7.62 -9.13
N ASP A 343 14.15 -8.30 -8.84
CA ASP A 343 14.18 -9.75 -8.67
C ASP A 343 13.60 -10.22 -7.33
N PHE A 344 13.38 -9.29 -6.41
CA PHE A 344 12.82 -9.55 -5.09
C PHE A 344 11.49 -8.84 -4.86
N ALA A 345 10.83 -8.38 -5.92
CA ALA A 345 9.57 -7.66 -5.83
C ALA A 345 8.53 -8.44 -5.00
N GLY A 346 8.39 -9.74 -5.23
CA GLY A 346 7.48 -10.61 -4.51
C GLY A 346 7.85 -10.81 -3.03
N GLN A 347 9.12 -10.83 -2.67
CA GLN A 347 9.58 -10.91 -1.28
C GLN A 347 9.31 -9.60 -0.55
N ILE A 348 9.53 -8.46 -1.22
CA ILE A 348 9.22 -7.14 -0.68
C ILE A 348 7.70 -7.00 -0.51
N GLN A 349 6.89 -7.46 -1.48
CA GLN A 349 5.44 -7.51 -1.33
C GLN A 349 4.99 -8.50 -0.25
N GLY A 350 5.68 -9.63 -0.09
CA GLY A 350 5.45 -10.57 1.00
C GLY A 350 5.72 -9.94 2.37
N ASN A 351 6.75 -9.10 2.46
CA ASN A 351 7.05 -8.33 3.67
C ASN A 351 5.99 -7.25 3.95
N ARG A 352 5.49 -6.58 2.92
CA ARG A 352 4.35 -5.66 3.00
C ARG A 352 3.09 -6.38 3.48
N ALA A 353 2.74 -7.51 2.86
CA ALA A 353 1.62 -8.36 3.26
C ALA A 353 1.75 -8.83 4.72
N TYR A 354 2.95 -9.17 5.16
CA TYR A 354 3.22 -9.54 6.54
C TYR A 354 2.94 -8.38 7.51
N TRP A 355 3.43 -7.16 7.23
CA TRP A 355 3.15 -5.99 8.06
C TRP A 355 1.64 -5.71 8.14
N ASP A 356 0.95 -5.69 6.99
CA ASP A 356 -0.50 -5.42 6.92
C ASP A 356 -1.30 -6.48 7.70
N GLY A 357 -0.92 -7.75 7.54
CA GLY A 357 -1.47 -8.87 8.31
C GLY A 357 -1.18 -8.78 9.80
N TYR A 358 0.00 -8.32 10.20
CA TYR A 358 0.37 -8.20 11.60
C TYR A 358 -0.45 -7.14 12.31
N VAL A 359 -0.59 -5.95 11.73
CA VAL A 359 -1.46 -4.88 12.25
C VAL A 359 -2.90 -5.38 12.39
N ALA A 360 -3.46 -5.94 11.31
CA ALA A 360 -4.84 -6.39 11.29
C ALA A 360 -5.12 -7.53 12.27
N GLY A 361 -4.26 -8.55 12.29
CA GLY A 361 -4.37 -9.69 13.19
C GLY A 361 -4.18 -9.30 14.65
N LYS A 362 -3.26 -8.38 14.94
CA LYS A 362 -3.05 -7.89 16.30
C LYS A 362 -4.25 -7.08 16.78
N ALA A 363 -4.75 -6.15 15.97
CA ALA A 363 -5.96 -5.38 16.27
C ALA A 363 -7.14 -6.32 16.60
N ALA A 364 -7.42 -7.29 15.73
CA ALA A 364 -8.50 -8.25 15.91
C ALA A 364 -8.33 -9.14 17.16
N SER A 365 -7.09 -9.55 17.48
CA SER A 365 -6.78 -10.30 18.71
C SER A 365 -7.07 -9.52 19.99
N MET A 366 -7.07 -8.19 19.89
CA MET A 366 -7.33 -7.29 21.00
C MET A 366 -8.75 -6.73 21.04
N GLY A 367 -9.62 -7.14 20.11
CA GLY A 367 -11.00 -6.66 20.03
C GLY A 367 -11.14 -5.29 19.35
N MET A 368 -10.15 -4.89 18.55
CA MET A 368 -10.14 -3.66 17.77
C MET A 368 -10.42 -3.95 16.30
N ILE A 369 -10.94 -2.96 15.58
CA ILE A 369 -11.36 -3.08 14.17
C ILE A 369 -10.30 -2.44 13.25
N PRO A 370 -9.58 -3.21 12.41
CA PRO A 370 -8.62 -2.64 11.47
C PRO A 370 -9.27 -2.25 10.14
N VAL A 371 -9.04 -1.03 9.65
CA VAL A 371 -9.55 -0.53 8.37
C VAL A 371 -8.38 -0.10 7.48
N TYR A 372 -8.11 -0.86 6.41
CA TYR A 372 -6.95 -0.63 5.53
C TYR A 372 -7.12 0.66 4.72
N TRP A 373 -6.06 1.47 4.60
CA TRP A 373 -6.05 2.64 3.74
C TRP A 373 -5.73 2.27 2.30
N ASP A 374 -6.69 2.46 1.39
CA ASP A 374 -6.49 2.27 -0.05
C ASP A 374 -6.73 3.59 -0.77
N ASN A 375 -5.69 4.11 -1.41
CA ASN A 375 -5.74 5.40 -2.13
C ASN A 375 -6.05 5.27 -3.63
N GLY A 376 -6.27 4.03 -4.11
CA GLY A 376 -6.58 3.72 -5.50
C GLY A 376 -5.39 3.72 -6.45
N PHE A 377 -4.18 4.03 -5.94
CA PHE A 377 -2.97 3.99 -6.75
C PHE A 377 -2.25 2.65 -6.57
N ASN A 378 -2.13 1.87 -7.64
CA ASN A 378 -1.46 0.55 -7.62
C ASN A 378 0.02 0.61 -8.05
N GLY A 379 0.56 1.80 -8.30
CA GLY A 379 1.95 2.00 -8.71
C GLY A 379 2.93 2.04 -7.53
N VAL A 380 4.20 2.35 -7.82
CA VAL A 380 5.22 2.58 -6.79
C VAL A 380 4.76 3.68 -5.83
N TYR A 381 4.87 3.42 -4.55
CA TYR A 381 4.36 4.22 -3.44
C TYR A 381 2.83 4.23 -3.28
N GLY A 382 2.12 3.40 -4.02
CA GLY A 382 0.68 3.25 -3.93
C GLY A 382 0.24 2.36 -2.77
N PHE A 383 -0.96 2.64 -2.23
CA PHE A 383 -1.62 1.76 -1.27
C PHE A 383 -2.65 0.83 -1.94
N GLY A 384 -2.99 1.05 -3.21
CA GLY A 384 -4.12 0.39 -3.88
C GLY A 384 -4.08 -1.15 -3.87
N LEU A 385 -5.16 -1.76 -3.38
CA LEU A 385 -5.41 -3.20 -3.41
C LEU A 385 -6.30 -3.62 -4.58
N PHE A 386 -7.05 -2.68 -5.15
CA PHE A 386 -7.94 -2.86 -6.28
C PHE A 386 -7.60 -1.87 -7.40
N ASP A 387 -7.72 -2.29 -8.66
CA ASP A 387 -7.80 -1.37 -9.79
C ASP A 387 -9.25 -0.87 -9.89
N ARG A 388 -9.45 0.43 -9.67
CA ARG A 388 -10.80 1.02 -9.59
C ARG A 388 -11.50 1.16 -10.94
N ASN A 389 -10.82 0.90 -12.06
CA ASN A 389 -11.43 0.91 -13.39
C ASN A 389 -11.92 -0.48 -13.81
N THR A 390 -11.23 -1.53 -13.37
CA THR A 390 -11.52 -2.93 -13.75
C THR A 390 -12.18 -3.72 -12.62
N TYR A 391 -12.10 -3.20 -11.38
CA TYR A 391 -12.57 -3.82 -10.14
C TYR A 391 -11.80 -5.10 -9.76
N GLU A 392 -10.64 -5.34 -10.40
CA GLU A 392 -9.79 -6.48 -10.11
C GLU A 392 -8.90 -6.25 -8.89
N GLN A 393 -8.67 -7.30 -8.11
CA GLN A 393 -7.68 -7.28 -7.03
C GLN A 393 -6.27 -7.23 -7.63
N THR A 394 -5.53 -6.17 -7.37
CA THR A 394 -4.13 -6.03 -7.78
C THR A 394 -3.17 -6.61 -6.75
N GLN A 395 -3.61 -6.74 -5.50
CA GLN A 395 -2.82 -7.25 -4.37
C GLN A 395 -3.54 -8.39 -3.62
N PRO A 396 -3.90 -9.50 -4.30
CA PRO A 396 -4.71 -10.56 -3.70
C PRO A 396 -4.04 -11.23 -2.48
N GLU A 397 -2.71 -11.33 -2.45
CA GLU A 397 -1.97 -11.89 -1.31
C GLU A 397 -2.07 -11.02 -0.06
N ILE A 398 -2.00 -9.69 -0.21
CA ILE A 398 -2.19 -8.73 0.90
C ILE A 398 -3.63 -8.84 1.42
N ILE A 399 -4.63 -8.77 0.52
CA ILE A 399 -6.05 -8.92 0.87
C ILE A 399 -6.27 -10.22 1.64
N SER A 400 -5.82 -11.35 1.09
CA SER A 400 -6.02 -12.66 1.72
C SER A 400 -5.36 -12.76 3.10
N THR A 401 -4.21 -12.12 3.27
CA THR A 401 -3.45 -12.12 4.52
C THR A 401 -4.15 -11.29 5.59
N ILE A 402 -4.64 -10.08 5.26
CA ILE A 402 -5.45 -9.24 6.17
C ILE A 402 -6.69 -10.01 6.63
N LEU A 403 -7.45 -10.58 5.70
CA LEU A 403 -8.69 -11.30 6.02
C LEU A 403 -8.45 -12.53 6.88
N LYS A 404 -7.40 -13.31 6.56
CA LYS A 404 -6.98 -14.46 7.36
C LYS A 404 -6.53 -14.05 8.76
N ALA A 405 -5.77 -12.96 8.88
CA ALA A 405 -5.26 -12.46 10.15
C ALA A 405 -6.39 -12.01 11.07
N VAL A 406 -7.36 -11.24 10.54
CA VAL A 406 -8.55 -10.79 11.30
C VAL A 406 -9.41 -11.98 11.72
N LYS A 407 -9.75 -12.88 10.78
CA LYS A 407 -10.59 -14.05 11.04
C LYS A 407 -9.99 -14.95 12.12
N ASN A 408 -8.68 -15.20 12.06
CA ASN A 408 -8.00 -16.09 12.99
C ASN A 408 -7.50 -15.38 14.25
N LYS A 409 -7.60 -14.04 14.30
CA LYS A 409 -7.01 -13.20 15.35
C LYS A 409 -5.53 -13.49 15.55
N ASP A 410 -4.83 -13.66 14.43
CA ASP A 410 -3.44 -14.12 14.38
C ASP A 410 -2.56 -13.10 13.64
N PRO A 411 -1.74 -12.32 14.35
CA PRO A 411 -0.83 -11.36 13.73
C PRO A 411 0.27 -12.03 12.89
N LYS A 412 0.54 -13.33 13.07
CA LYS A 412 1.56 -14.04 12.28
C LYS A 412 0.99 -14.73 11.03
N ALA A 413 -0.29 -14.49 10.69
CA ALA A 413 -0.95 -15.17 9.59
C ALA A 413 -0.28 -14.99 8.22
N GLY A 414 0.48 -13.90 8.04
CA GLY A 414 1.24 -13.57 6.83
C GLY A 414 2.72 -13.96 6.83
N LEU A 415 3.23 -14.60 7.88
CA LEU A 415 4.67 -14.91 7.98
C LEU A 415 5.14 -15.87 6.89
N ASP A 416 4.24 -16.76 6.43
CA ASP A 416 4.49 -17.71 5.36
C ASP A 416 3.95 -17.23 3.99
N THR A 417 3.55 -15.96 3.86
CA THR A 417 3.01 -15.43 2.61
C THR A 417 4.11 -15.40 1.54
N VAL A 418 3.80 -16.01 0.40
CA VAL A 418 4.65 -16.04 -0.79
C VAL A 418 3.92 -15.29 -1.90
N VAL A 419 4.52 -14.20 -2.39
CA VAL A 419 4.07 -13.50 -3.58
C VAL A 419 4.98 -13.91 -4.73
N GLU A 420 4.41 -14.54 -5.77
CA GLU A 420 5.21 -14.96 -6.92
C GLU A 420 5.57 -13.77 -7.80
N ASN A 421 6.85 -13.61 -8.13
CA ASN A 421 7.26 -12.74 -9.23
C ASN A 421 6.73 -13.35 -10.53
N LYS A 422 5.78 -12.67 -11.19
CA LYS A 422 5.38 -13.00 -12.56
C LYS A 422 6.48 -12.56 -13.54
N ALA A 423 7.62 -13.25 -13.53
CA ALA A 423 8.57 -13.16 -14.64
C ALA A 423 7.98 -13.93 -15.84
N GLU A 424 8.03 -13.35 -17.03
CA GLU A 424 7.67 -14.08 -18.25
C GLU A 424 8.66 -15.24 -18.47
N LYS A 425 8.13 -16.43 -18.72
CA LYS A 425 8.94 -17.61 -19.04
C LYS A 425 9.46 -17.51 -20.48
N THR A 426 10.68 -17.99 -20.71
CA THR A 426 11.33 -18.04 -22.03
C THR A 426 11.30 -19.45 -22.61
N ASP A 427 11.27 -19.56 -23.94
CA ASP A 427 11.40 -20.85 -24.65
C ASP A 427 12.85 -21.35 -24.70
N GLU A 428 13.83 -20.43 -24.66
CA GLU A 428 15.26 -20.72 -24.69
C GLU A 428 16.01 -19.91 -23.62
N ALA A 429 16.92 -20.58 -22.91
CA ALA A 429 17.77 -19.99 -21.89
C ALA A 429 19.24 -20.32 -22.17
N HIS A 430 20.13 -19.33 -22.05
CA HIS A 430 21.54 -19.47 -22.35
C HIS A 430 22.42 -18.91 -21.25
N ALA A 431 23.62 -19.46 -21.13
CA ALA A 431 24.68 -18.95 -20.27
C ALA A 431 25.97 -18.72 -21.07
N TYR A 432 26.66 -17.63 -20.72
CA TYR A 432 27.82 -17.10 -21.41
C TYR A 432 28.92 -16.81 -20.40
N ILE A 433 30.18 -17.13 -20.74
CA ILE A 433 31.31 -16.69 -19.92
C ILE A 433 31.61 -15.21 -20.20
N GLY A 434 31.77 -14.44 -19.14
CA GLY A 434 32.29 -13.08 -19.19
C GLY A 434 33.61 -12.98 -18.44
N ILE A 435 34.50 -12.15 -18.98
CA ILE A 435 35.87 -12.04 -18.49
C ILE A 435 36.42 -10.64 -18.74
N GLN A 436 37.26 -10.15 -17.85
CA GLN A 436 38.03 -8.93 -18.05
C GLN A 436 39.40 -9.06 -17.38
N THR A 437 40.48 -8.89 -18.15
CA THR A 437 41.84 -8.81 -17.63
C THR A 437 42.18 -7.40 -17.12
N GLU A 438 43.30 -7.24 -16.40
CA GLU A 438 43.75 -5.93 -15.93
C GLU A 438 44.04 -4.92 -17.05
N VAL A 439 44.38 -5.43 -18.24
CA VAL A 439 44.66 -4.64 -19.46
C VAL A 439 43.45 -4.54 -20.39
N TYR A 440 42.24 -4.84 -19.89
CA TYR A 440 41.00 -4.74 -20.65
C TYR A 440 40.99 -5.63 -21.91
N THR A 441 41.42 -6.88 -21.75
CA THR A 441 41.05 -7.97 -22.66
C THR A 441 39.77 -8.61 -22.11
N PHE A 442 38.66 -8.55 -22.85
CA PHE A 442 37.33 -8.83 -22.28
C PHE A 442 36.29 -9.41 -23.24
N ARG A 443 35.28 -10.05 -22.65
CA ARG A 443 33.93 -10.28 -23.19
C ARG A 443 32.94 -9.81 -22.12
N ASN A 444 32.03 -8.91 -22.49
CA ASN A 444 31.11 -8.29 -21.53
C ASN A 444 29.86 -9.16 -21.29
N THR A 445 28.92 -8.69 -20.47
CA THR A 445 27.61 -9.33 -20.26
C THR A 445 26.85 -9.45 -21.58
N CYS A 446 26.02 -10.50 -21.71
CA CYS A 446 25.25 -10.71 -22.93
C CYS A 446 24.18 -9.62 -23.16
N SER A 447 23.78 -8.94 -22.09
CA SER A 447 22.80 -7.85 -22.06
C SER A 447 23.36 -6.47 -22.40
N ASP A 448 24.69 -6.33 -22.54
CA ASP A 448 25.33 -5.03 -22.82
C ASP A 448 24.93 -4.48 -24.20
N ALA A 449 24.53 -3.21 -24.25
CA ALA A 449 24.03 -2.58 -25.49
C ALA A 449 25.12 -2.38 -26.58
N LYS A 450 26.40 -2.35 -26.20
CA LYS A 450 27.53 -2.06 -27.10
C LYS A 450 28.36 -3.30 -27.44
N TYR A 451 28.45 -4.24 -26.49
CA TYR A 451 29.31 -5.43 -26.59
C TYR A 451 28.57 -6.74 -26.31
N GLY A 452 27.26 -6.70 -26.03
CA GLY A 452 26.43 -7.87 -25.72
C GLY A 452 26.00 -8.65 -26.96
N LYS A 453 25.21 -9.72 -26.75
CA LYS A 453 24.97 -10.80 -27.71
C LYS A 453 24.40 -10.38 -29.07
N ASP A 454 23.70 -9.25 -29.09
CA ASP A 454 23.10 -8.70 -30.31
C ASP A 454 24.07 -7.82 -31.12
N THR A 455 25.36 -7.82 -30.76
CA THR A 455 26.41 -7.05 -31.43
C THR A 455 27.43 -7.97 -32.10
N ASP A 456 28.11 -7.43 -33.13
CA ASP A 456 29.19 -8.14 -33.83
C ASP A 456 30.40 -8.45 -32.93
N TYR A 457 30.46 -7.89 -31.73
CA TYR A 457 31.59 -7.95 -30.81
C TYR A 457 31.52 -9.11 -29.82
N PHE A 458 30.33 -9.59 -29.48
CA PHE A 458 30.14 -10.48 -28.33
C PHE A 458 30.82 -11.84 -28.48
N ASN A 459 30.93 -12.34 -29.71
CA ASN A 459 31.56 -13.61 -30.02
C ASN A 459 33.09 -13.49 -30.21
N THR A 460 33.65 -12.32 -29.88
CA THR A 460 35.08 -12.02 -29.99
C THR A 460 35.61 -11.62 -28.62
N LEU A 461 36.71 -12.26 -28.19
CA LEU A 461 37.46 -11.76 -27.03
C LEU A 461 38.24 -10.54 -27.50
N ILE A 462 37.80 -9.36 -27.05
CA ILE A 462 38.33 -8.07 -27.48
C ILE A 462 39.49 -7.68 -26.61
N LYS A 463 40.58 -7.23 -27.22
CA LYS A 463 41.65 -6.51 -26.55
C LYS A 463 41.72 -5.07 -27.05
N TRP A 464 41.91 -4.11 -26.15
CA TRP A 464 42.23 -2.74 -26.52
C TRP A 464 43.69 -2.60 -26.96
N GLY A 465 43.89 -2.06 -28.16
CA GLY A 465 45.19 -1.74 -28.73
C GLY A 465 45.65 -0.31 -28.41
N GLU A 466 46.70 0.14 -29.09
CA GLU A 466 47.08 1.55 -29.09
C GLU A 466 45.95 2.39 -29.75
N ASP A 467 45.65 3.56 -29.18
CA ASP A 467 44.59 4.48 -29.64
C ASP A 467 43.15 3.89 -29.64
N ASP A 468 42.79 3.10 -28.61
CA ASP A 468 41.46 2.50 -28.42
C ASP A 468 41.01 1.57 -29.57
N GLN A 469 41.98 1.01 -30.31
CA GLN A 469 41.69 0.04 -31.36
C GLN A 469 41.12 -1.26 -30.76
N ILE A 470 40.03 -1.77 -31.32
CA ILE A 470 39.51 -3.11 -31.02
C ILE A 470 40.33 -4.15 -31.78
N ILE A 471 40.97 -5.08 -31.06
CA ILE A 471 41.73 -6.19 -31.62
C ILE A 471 40.98 -7.49 -31.32
N ASP A 472 40.65 -8.24 -32.39
CA ASP A 472 40.18 -9.61 -32.29
C ASP A 472 41.37 -10.51 -31.92
N THR A 473 41.29 -11.15 -30.75
CA THR A 473 42.34 -12.04 -30.25
C THR A 473 42.31 -13.43 -30.89
N GLY A 474 41.24 -13.80 -31.60
CA GLY A 474 41.03 -15.12 -32.18
C GLY A 474 40.61 -16.21 -31.19
N ALA A 475 40.30 -15.84 -29.94
CA ALA A 475 39.77 -16.77 -28.94
C ALA A 475 38.39 -17.32 -29.36
N LYS A 476 38.02 -18.46 -28.79
CA LYS A 476 36.75 -19.14 -29.06
C LYS A 476 35.97 -19.33 -27.77
N PHE A 477 34.66 -19.11 -27.84
CA PHE A 477 33.76 -19.30 -26.72
C PHE A 477 32.96 -20.59 -26.87
N THR A 478 32.72 -21.25 -25.74
CA THR A 478 31.70 -22.28 -25.58
C THR A 478 30.62 -21.71 -24.68
N ASP A 479 29.44 -21.48 -25.23
CA ASP A 479 28.25 -21.05 -24.50
C ASP A 479 27.34 -22.25 -24.22
N ALA A 480 26.49 -22.16 -23.20
CA ALA A 480 25.60 -23.24 -22.81
C ALA A 480 24.14 -22.89 -23.10
N THR A 481 23.39 -23.82 -23.70
CA THR A 481 21.93 -23.79 -23.74
C THR A 481 21.40 -24.57 -22.53
N ILE A 482 20.60 -23.92 -21.69
CA ILE A 482 20.02 -24.50 -20.48
C ILE A 482 18.59 -24.93 -20.80
N SER A 483 18.38 -26.24 -20.88
CA SER A 483 17.08 -26.83 -21.25
C SER A 483 16.32 -27.44 -20.08
N ALA A 484 16.96 -27.58 -18.92
CA ALA A 484 16.41 -28.16 -17.69
C ALA A 484 17.36 -27.91 -16.52
N ASP A 485 16.96 -28.32 -15.32
CA ASP A 485 17.88 -28.47 -14.19
C ASP A 485 19.05 -29.39 -14.58
N GLY A 486 20.28 -28.98 -14.25
CA GLY A 486 21.47 -29.74 -14.62
C GLY A 486 22.78 -28.97 -14.50
N THR A 487 23.86 -29.64 -14.90
CA THR A 487 25.23 -29.09 -14.88
C THR A 487 25.65 -28.63 -16.27
N TYR A 488 26.14 -27.39 -16.34
CA TYR A 488 26.53 -26.73 -17.59
C TYR A 488 27.95 -26.15 -17.48
N THR A 489 28.60 -25.98 -18.63
CA THR A 489 29.95 -25.41 -18.71
C THR A 489 29.99 -24.32 -19.77
N VAL A 490 30.58 -23.18 -19.42
CA VAL A 490 30.93 -22.10 -20.36
C VAL A 490 32.45 -21.91 -20.39
N SER A 491 33.03 -21.61 -21.54
CA SER A 491 34.50 -21.48 -21.68
C SER A 491 34.95 -20.42 -22.66
N VAL A 492 36.19 -19.96 -22.48
CA VAL A 492 36.96 -19.20 -23.46
C VAL A 492 38.32 -19.87 -23.65
N ASP A 493 38.66 -20.21 -24.90
CA ASP A 493 39.85 -20.99 -25.24
C ASP A 493 40.62 -20.38 -26.42
N GLY A 494 41.90 -20.73 -26.56
CA GLY A 494 42.72 -20.35 -27.71
C GLY A 494 43.43 -19.00 -27.60
N TYR A 495 43.54 -18.45 -26.38
CA TYR A 495 44.25 -17.20 -26.11
C TYR A 495 45.22 -17.34 -24.92
N ASP A 496 46.44 -16.84 -25.07
CA ASP A 496 47.48 -16.91 -24.03
C ASP A 496 47.33 -15.73 -23.05
N PHE A 497 46.40 -15.89 -22.09
CA PHE A 497 46.12 -14.90 -21.05
C PHE A 497 47.35 -14.64 -20.16
N SER A 498 48.18 -15.66 -19.92
CA SER A 498 49.41 -15.56 -19.12
C SER A 498 50.45 -14.62 -19.72
N SER A 499 50.45 -14.47 -21.05
CA SER A 499 51.32 -13.54 -21.77
C SER A 499 50.77 -12.11 -21.85
N ASP A 500 49.46 -11.96 -21.59
CA ASP A 500 48.72 -10.70 -21.75
C ASP A 500 48.59 -9.92 -20.45
N SER A 501 48.25 -10.60 -19.36
CA SER A 501 47.90 -10.00 -18.08
C SER A 501 48.37 -10.87 -16.92
N SER A 502 48.63 -10.24 -15.77
CA SER A 502 48.99 -10.95 -14.54
C SER A 502 47.78 -11.42 -13.73
N LYS A 503 46.59 -10.86 -14.00
CA LYS A 503 45.35 -11.15 -13.26
C LYS A 503 44.08 -10.78 -14.03
N LEU A 504 42.94 -11.15 -13.45
CA LEU A 504 41.58 -10.76 -13.83
C LEU A 504 41.09 -9.59 -12.98
N ASN A 505 40.41 -8.64 -13.63
CA ASN A 505 39.51 -7.71 -12.96
C ASN A 505 38.15 -8.38 -12.73
N MET A 506 37.66 -9.16 -13.71
CA MET A 506 36.36 -9.83 -13.64
C MET A 506 36.36 -11.24 -14.25
N LEU A 507 35.58 -12.14 -13.66
CA LEU A 507 35.17 -13.45 -14.19
C LEU A 507 33.76 -13.76 -13.71
N PHE A 508 32.85 -14.04 -14.63
CA PHE A 508 31.43 -14.24 -14.33
C PHE A 508 30.73 -15.12 -15.36
N VAL A 509 29.52 -15.57 -15.01
CA VAL A 509 28.55 -16.16 -15.94
C VAL A 509 27.40 -15.17 -16.11
N SER A 510 27.13 -14.80 -17.36
CA SER A 510 25.99 -13.96 -17.77
C SER A 510 24.94 -14.83 -18.45
N THR A 511 23.66 -14.54 -18.25
CA THR A 511 22.57 -15.26 -18.93
C THR A 511 21.59 -14.30 -19.59
N ASP A 512 20.68 -14.85 -20.39
CA ASP A 512 19.61 -14.12 -21.08
C ASP A 512 18.21 -14.47 -20.57
N PHE A 513 18.11 -14.90 -19.32
CA PHE A 513 16.84 -15.19 -18.66
C PHE A 513 16.78 -14.56 -17.28
N ALA A 514 15.58 -14.17 -16.86
CA ALA A 514 15.34 -13.46 -15.62
C ALA A 514 15.84 -14.22 -14.40
N PHE A 515 16.51 -13.51 -13.48
CA PHE A 515 16.81 -14.04 -12.16
C PHE A 515 15.51 -14.23 -11.37
N ASN A 516 15.43 -15.30 -10.58
CA ASN A 516 14.39 -15.47 -9.56
C ASN A 516 14.88 -16.41 -8.46
N ASN A 517 14.22 -16.38 -7.30
CA ASN A 517 14.64 -17.12 -6.12
C ASN A 517 14.34 -18.64 -6.13
N LYS A 518 13.65 -19.16 -7.15
CA LYS A 518 13.53 -20.62 -7.35
C LYS A 518 14.82 -21.19 -7.94
N LEU A 519 15.64 -20.35 -8.59
CA LEU A 519 16.94 -20.74 -9.13
C LEU A 519 17.94 -21.00 -8.02
N LYS A 520 18.57 -22.18 -8.03
CA LYS A 520 19.64 -22.55 -7.11
C LYS A 520 20.88 -22.93 -7.89
N VAL A 521 22.02 -22.44 -7.42
CA VAL A 521 23.32 -22.74 -8.02
C VAL A 521 24.15 -23.56 -7.05
N SER A 522 24.76 -24.63 -7.54
CA SER A 522 25.68 -25.47 -6.79
C SER A 522 26.85 -25.94 -7.65
N ASP A 523 27.81 -26.61 -7.01
CA ASP A 523 28.93 -27.30 -7.68
C ASP A 523 29.72 -26.41 -8.65
N VAL A 524 29.91 -25.15 -8.27
CA VAL A 524 30.61 -24.16 -9.10
C VAL A 524 32.11 -24.43 -9.07
N VAL A 525 32.70 -24.64 -10.25
CA VAL A 525 34.14 -24.88 -10.43
C VAL A 525 34.68 -23.98 -11.53
N VAL A 526 35.67 -23.17 -11.19
CA VAL A 526 36.49 -22.44 -12.17
C VAL A 526 37.67 -23.32 -12.55
N LYS A 527 37.95 -23.43 -13.85
CA LYS A 527 39.12 -24.12 -14.37
C LYS A 527 40.01 -23.15 -15.14
N CYS A 528 41.29 -23.13 -14.77
CA CYS A 528 42.35 -22.38 -15.43
C CYS A 528 43.38 -23.39 -15.97
N ASP A 529 43.35 -23.69 -17.26
CA ASP A 529 44.07 -24.83 -17.85
C ASP A 529 43.82 -26.16 -17.09
N ASP A 530 44.83 -26.67 -16.38
CA ASP A 530 44.77 -27.92 -15.61
C ASP A 530 44.38 -27.70 -14.12
N GLN A 531 44.28 -26.45 -13.67
CA GLN A 531 43.92 -26.11 -12.29
C GLN A 531 42.40 -26.00 -12.15
N GLU A 532 41.80 -26.81 -11.27
CA GLU A 532 40.37 -26.73 -10.90
C GLU A 532 40.21 -26.10 -9.52
N ILE A 533 39.31 -25.13 -9.41
CA ILE A 533 39.12 -24.28 -8.24
C ILE A 533 37.63 -24.27 -7.89
N PRO A 534 37.19 -25.03 -6.87
CA PRO A 534 35.82 -24.99 -6.37
C PRO A 534 35.48 -23.62 -5.76
N ILE A 535 34.25 -23.16 -5.99
CA ILE A 535 33.73 -21.89 -5.45
C ILE A 535 32.58 -22.21 -4.49
N ASP A 536 32.84 -22.09 -3.18
CA ASP A 536 31.86 -22.42 -2.14
C ASP A 536 30.70 -21.41 -2.06
N LYS A 537 30.97 -20.14 -2.40
CA LYS A 537 30.02 -19.03 -2.27
C LYS A 537 30.11 -18.09 -3.48
N PRO A 538 29.62 -18.51 -4.66
CA PRO A 538 29.47 -17.59 -5.77
C PRO A 538 28.48 -16.48 -5.38
N LEU A 539 28.70 -15.26 -5.87
CA LEU A 539 27.68 -14.22 -5.74
C LEU A 539 26.70 -14.37 -6.91
N VAL A 540 25.47 -14.74 -6.60
CA VAL A 540 24.38 -14.89 -7.57
C VAL A 540 23.40 -13.75 -7.37
N MET A 541 23.07 -13.05 -8.45
CA MET A 541 22.24 -11.85 -8.47
C MET A 541 21.63 -11.67 -9.85
N ALA A 542 20.89 -10.58 -10.08
CA ALA A 542 20.63 -10.14 -11.44
C ALA A 542 21.66 -9.13 -11.95
N ASP A 543 21.81 -9.09 -13.27
CA ASP A 543 22.46 -7.99 -13.97
C ASP A 543 21.57 -6.74 -14.05
N ASP A 544 22.08 -5.65 -14.64
CA ASP A 544 21.37 -4.39 -14.79
C ASP A 544 20.06 -4.49 -15.61
N GLN A 545 19.82 -5.61 -16.31
CA GLN A 545 18.61 -5.89 -17.07
C GLN A 545 17.72 -6.96 -16.42
N GLY A 546 18.03 -7.39 -15.20
CA GLY A 546 17.24 -8.38 -14.47
C GLY A 546 17.56 -9.84 -14.83
N ASN A 547 18.60 -10.11 -15.63
CA ASN A 547 18.96 -11.49 -16.00
C ASN A 547 19.81 -12.15 -14.91
N PHE A 548 19.66 -13.47 -14.74
CA PHE A 548 20.52 -14.24 -13.84
C PHE A 548 22.01 -13.99 -14.15
N TYR A 549 22.76 -13.75 -13.09
CA TYR A 549 24.16 -13.36 -13.17
C TYR A 549 24.93 -13.96 -11.99
N MET A 550 26.11 -14.51 -12.28
CA MET A 550 26.95 -15.15 -11.27
C MET A 550 28.38 -14.60 -11.33
N GLU A 551 28.79 -13.86 -10.31
CA GLU A 551 30.15 -13.35 -10.18
C GLU A 551 31.06 -14.34 -9.43
N LEU A 552 32.28 -14.49 -9.95
CA LEU A 552 33.31 -15.38 -9.40
C LEU A 552 34.59 -14.61 -9.05
N VAL A 553 34.91 -13.59 -9.85
CA VAL A 553 35.96 -12.60 -9.58
C VAL A 553 35.41 -11.23 -9.94
N ASN A 554 35.50 -10.26 -9.02
CA ASN A 554 35.24 -8.86 -9.32
C ASN A 554 36.04 -7.97 -8.34
N ILE A 555 37.07 -7.27 -8.84
CA ILE A 555 37.93 -6.43 -7.99
C ILE A 555 37.22 -5.18 -7.43
N TYR A 556 36.04 -4.85 -7.96
CA TYR A 556 35.21 -3.75 -7.50
C TYR A 556 34.17 -4.18 -6.47
N ASN A 557 34.02 -5.49 -6.25
CA ASN A 557 33.09 -6.08 -5.31
C ASN A 557 33.85 -6.70 -4.12
N THR A 558 33.66 -6.16 -2.92
CA THR A 558 34.41 -6.60 -1.72
C THR A 558 33.86 -7.84 -1.04
N ASP A 559 32.69 -8.33 -1.45
CA ASP A 559 32.00 -9.44 -0.80
C ASP A 559 32.41 -10.81 -1.35
N LEU A 560 33.15 -10.84 -2.47
CA LEU A 560 33.70 -12.06 -3.06
C LEU A 560 35.02 -12.47 -2.41
N ALA A 561 35.15 -13.77 -2.15
CA ALA A 561 36.44 -14.34 -1.73
C ALA A 561 37.46 -14.25 -2.89
N ALA A 562 38.71 -13.93 -2.55
CA ALA A 562 39.78 -13.89 -3.54
C ALA A 562 40.03 -15.29 -4.11
N LEU A 563 40.07 -15.39 -5.45
CA LEU A 563 40.38 -16.61 -6.16
C LEU A 563 41.90 -16.79 -6.29
N ASP A 564 42.43 -17.95 -5.88
CA ASP A 564 43.86 -18.30 -6.06
C ASP A 564 44.05 -19.11 -7.35
N TYR A 565 44.55 -18.46 -8.40
CA TYR A 565 44.74 -19.04 -9.72
C TYR A 565 46.04 -18.57 -10.36
N THR A 566 46.53 -19.36 -11.31
CA THR A 566 47.54 -18.90 -12.27
C THR A 566 46.86 -18.51 -13.57
N MET A 567 47.23 -17.37 -14.16
CA MET A 567 46.70 -16.96 -15.47
C MET A 567 46.97 -18.06 -16.52
N PRO A 568 45.93 -18.55 -17.22
CA PRO A 568 46.06 -19.70 -18.10
C PRO A 568 46.72 -19.33 -19.42
N LYS A 569 47.32 -20.34 -20.06
CA LYS A 569 47.86 -20.24 -21.41
C LYS A 569 46.85 -20.63 -22.47
N ASN A 570 45.88 -21.50 -22.15
CA ASN A 570 44.92 -21.97 -23.14
C ASN A 570 43.54 -21.34 -22.94
N GLY A 571 43.01 -21.32 -21.71
CA GLY A 571 41.65 -20.84 -21.49
C GLY A 571 41.12 -20.91 -20.05
N PHE A 572 39.92 -20.37 -19.89
CA PHE A 572 39.11 -20.47 -18.68
C PHE A 572 37.84 -21.23 -18.98
N SER A 573 37.36 -22.04 -18.02
CA SER A 573 35.98 -22.53 -18.03
C SER A 573 35.33 -22.42 -16.66
N VAL A 574 34.02 -22.22 -16.66
CA VAL A 574 33.19 -22.27 -15.46
C VAL A 574 32.18 -23.38 -15.64
N THR A 575 32.20 -24.35 -14.73
CA THR A 575 31.18 -25.39 -14.63
C THR A 575 30.30 -25.09 -13.42
N PHE A 576 28.98 -25.23 -13.56
CA PHE A 576 28.01 -24.97 -12.49
C PHE A 576 26.77 -25.85 -12.66
N THR A 577 26.14 -26.22 -11.56
CA THR A 577 24.82 -26.84 -11.54
C THR A 577 23.77 -25.75 -11.28
N ILE A 578 22.69 -25.75 -12.05
CA ILE A 578 21.53 -24.88 -11.84
C ILE A 578 20.25 -25.72 -11.70
N GLU A 579 19.43 -25.41 -10.70
CA GLU A 579 18.12 -26.02 -10.44
C GLU A 579 17.02 -24.95 -10.41
N GLY A 580 15.77 -25.34 -10.61
CA GLY A 580 14.61 -24.43 -10.60
C GLY A 580 14.29 -23.84 -11.97
N MET A 581 14.75 -24.45 -13.06
CA MET A 581 14.54 -23.97 -14.42
C MET A 581 13.08 -24.04 -14.88
N ASP A 582 12.20 -24.75 -14.15
CA ASP A 582 10.75 -24.71 -14.37
C ASP A 582 10.13 -23.32 -14.12
N SER A 583 10.80 -22.48 -13.34
CA SER A 583 10.45 -21.07 -13.11
C SER A 583 10.81 -20.15 -14.29
N VAL A 584 11.74 -20.57 -15.13
CA VAL A 584 12.29 -19.79 -16.25
C VAL A 584 11.78 -20.28 -17.60
N LEU A 585 11.71 -21.60 -17.79
CA LEU A 585 11.39 -22.21 -19.08
C LEU A 585 9.89 -22.40 -19.24
N ALA A 586 9.37 -22.01 -20.41
CA ALA A 586 8.02 -22.39 -20.84
C ALA A 586 7.96 -23.91 -21.05
N ALA A 587 6.88 -24.54 -20.59
CA ALA A 587 6.72 -25.99 -20.55
C ALA A 587 6.42 -26.62 -21.92
#